data_AF-Q9AQG3-F1
#
_entry.id   AF-Q9AQG3-F1
#
_cell.length_a   1.000
_cell.length_b   1.000
_cell.length_c   1.000
_cell.angle_alpha   90.00
_cell.angle_beta   90.00
_cell.angle_gamma   90.00
#
_symmetry.space_group_name_H-M   'P 1'
#
loop_
_entity.id
_entity.type
_entity.pdbx_description
1 polymer ?
#
loop_
_entity_poly.entity_id
_entity_poly.type
_entity_poly.pdbx_seq_one_letter_code
_entity_poly.pdbx_strand_id
1 'polypeptide(L)'
;PDTWNGTYTGNPNLHVKIVDYGTDLGITASLANALLYYSAATKKYGVFDEAAKNLAKELLDRMWNLYRDDKGLSAPEKRGDYKRFFEQEVYIPAGWTGKMPNGDVIKSGVKFIDIRSKYKQDPDWQKLVSAYNAGEAPEFRYHRFWAQCDIAIANATYEILFGNQ
;
A
#
# COMPACT_ATOMS: atom_id res chain seq x y z
N PRO A 1 -20.42 -12.55 -9.48
CA PRO A 1 -20.54 -13.94 -8.97
C PRO A 1 -21.96 -14.45 -9.24
N ASP A 2 -22.16 -15.76 -9.23
CA ASP A 2 -23.52 -16.31 -9.23
C ASP A 2 -24.22 -15.93 -7.92
N THR A 3 -25.56 -15.91 -7.91
CA THR A 3 -26.32 -15.66 -6.67
C THR A 3 -26.08 -16.81 -5.70
N TRP A 4 -25.73 -16.48 -4.45
CA TRP A 4 -25.33 -17.46 -3.46
C TRP A 4 -26.47 -18.36 -3.00
N ASN A 5 -26.22 -19.67 -2.92
CA ASN A 5 -27.17 -20.67 -2.41
C ASN A 5 -26.57 -21.66 -1.39
N GLY A 6 -25.35 -21.38 -0.89
CA GLY A 6 -24.67 -22.20 0.12
C GLY A 6 -23.48 -23.03 -0.40
N THR A 7 -23.30 -23.15 -1.72
CA THR A 7 -22.20 -23.93 -2.32
C THR A 7 -21.44 -23.12 -3.37
N TYR A 8 -20.11 -23.23 -3.38
CA TYR A 8 -19.27 -22.56 -4.37
C TYR A 8 -19.54 -23.11 -5.78
N THR A 9 -19.92 -22.23 -6.70
CA THR A 9 -20.31 -22.58 -8.07
C THR A 9 -19.14 -22.64 -9.05
N GLY A 10 -17.94 -22.24 -8.61
CA GLY A 10 -16.82 -21.96 -9.52
C GLY A 10 -16.84 -20.55 -10.10
N ASN A 11 -17.98 -19.83 -10.06
CA ASN A 11 -18.17 -18.49 -10.61
C ASN A 11 -17.54 -18.30 -12.02
N PRO A 12 -17.91 -19.12 -13.04
CA PRO A 12 -17.21 -19.14 -14.32
C PRO A 12 -17.30 -17.81 -15.11
N ASN A 13 -18.26 -16.95 -14.79
CA ASN A 13 -18.46 -15.64 -15.42
C ASN A 13 -17.82 -14.47 -14.64
N LEU A 14 -17.09 -14.75 -13.55
CA LEU A 14 -16.36 -13.75 -12.76
C LEU A 14 -14.86 -13.87 -13.06
N HIS A 15 -14.25 -12.80 -13.55
CA HIS A 15 -12.84 -12.80 -13.95
C HIS A 15 -12.07 -11.66 -13.30
N VAL A 16 -10.81 -11.96 -12.95
CA VAL A 16 -9.82 -10.97 -12.53
C VAL A 16 -8.86 -10.69 -13.67
N LYS A 17 -8.44 -9.43 -13.83
CA LYS A 17 -7.38 -9.02 -14.76
C LYS A 17 -6.39 -8.15 -13.99
N ILE A 18 -5.12 -8.53 -14.03
CA ILE A 18 -4.03 -7.71 -13.51
C ILE A 18 -3.79 -6.59 -14.53
N VAL A 19 -3.95 -5.34 -14.10
CA VAL A 19 -3.76 -4.15 -14.95
C VAL A 19 -2.30 -3.72 -14.95
N ASP A 20 -1.66 -3.75 -13.79
CA ASP A 20 -0.29 -3.34 -13.56
C ASP A 20 0.38 -4.14 -12.42
N TYR A 21 1.66 -3.86 -12.19
CA TYR A 21 2.47 -4.46 -11.13
C TYR A 21 3.20 -3.35 -10.35
N GLY A 22 3.55 -3.65 -9.11
CA GLY A 22 4.33 -2.75 -8.26
C GLY A 22 5.13 -3.51 -7.22
N THR A 23 5.86 -2.76 -6.40
CA THR A 23 6.71 -3.29 -5.32
C THR A 23 6.27 -2.76 -3.96
N ASP A 24 4.96 -2.87 -3.65
CA ASP A 24 4.46 -2.57 -2.31
C ASP A 24 5.00 -3.61 -1.32
N LEU A 25 5.93 -3.17 -0.46
CA LEU A 25 6.64 -4.06 0.45
C LEU A 25 5.74 -4.60 1.57
N GLY A 26 4.76 -3.82 2.02
CA GLY A 26 3.81 -4.28 3.04
C GLY A 26 2.92 -5.39 2.49
N ILE A 27 2.37 -5.20 1.29
CA ILE A 27 1.56 -6.24 0.63
C ILE A 27 2.40 -7.45 0.23
N THR A 28 3.64 -7.25 -0.24
CA THR A 28 4.58 -8.34 -0.54
C THR A 28 4.82 -9.21 0.70
N ALA A 29 5.05 -8.58 1.86
CA ALA A 29 5.22 -9.30 3.12
C ALA A 29 3.94 -9.98 3.59
N SER A 30 2.78 -9.31 3.54
CA SER A 30 1.48 -9.90 3.88
C SER A 30 1.15 -11.10 2.99
N LEU A 31 1.45 -11.04 1.69
CA LEU A 31 1.28 -12.16 0.77
C LEU A 31 2.20 -13.33 1.14
N ALA A 32 3.47 -13.05 1.43
CA ALA A 32 4.41 -14.06 1.89
C ALA A 32 3.93 -14.71 3.20
N ASN A 33 3.43 -13.92 4.16
CA ASN A 33 2.86 -14.41 5.40
C ASN A 33 1.69 -15.38 5.16
N ALA A 34 0.73 -15.00 4.31
CA ALA A 34 -0.40 -15.87 3.96
C ALA A 34 0.05 -17.19 3.30
N LEU A 35 1.01 -17.13 2.37
CA LEU A 35 1.59 -18.31 1.73
C LEU A 35 2.29 -19.24 2.74
N LEU A 36 2.98 -18.68 3.73
CA LEU A 36 3.64 -19.47 4.78
C LEU A 36 2.64 -20.23 5.65
N TYR A 37 1.59 -19.55 6.13
CA TYR A 37 0.53 -20.23 6.88
C TYR A 37 -0.18 -21.29 6.06
N TYR A 38 -0.49 -21.00 4.79
CA TYR A 38 -1.09 -21.98 3.88
C TYR A 38 -0.18 -23.20 3.68
N SER A 39 1.11 -22.99 3.40
CA SER A 39 2.09 -24.06 3.22
C SER A 39 2.26 -24.92 4.48
N ALA A 40 2.30 -24.30 5.67
CA ALA A 40 2.34 -25.01 6.94
C ALA A 40 1.07 -25.83 7.18
N ALA A 41 -0.10 -25.28 6.84
CA ALA A 41 -1.38 -25.98 6.95
C ALA A 41 -1.47 -27.17 5.99
N THR A 42 -1.06 -27.02 4.73
CA THR A 42 -1.06 -28.13 3.75
C THR A 42 -0.09 -29.23 4.16
N LYS A 43 1.08 -28.90 4.74
CA LYS A 43 1.98 -29.88 5.34
C LYS A 43 1.32 -30.68 6.47
N LYS A 44 0.53 -30.00 7.31
CA LYS A 44 -0.08 -30.59 8.50
C LYS A 44 -1.32 -31.42 8.19
N TYR A 45 -2.13 -31.00 7.22
CA TYR A 45 -3.47 -31.55 6.99
C TYR A 45 -3.67 -32.16 5.60
N GLY A 46 -2.66 -32.16 4.73
CA GLY A 46 -2.79 -32.67 3.36
C GLY A 46 -1.43 -32.94 2.71
N VAL A 47 -1.34 -32.65 1.41
CA VAL A 47 -0.10 -32.75 0.65
C VAL A 47 0.65 -31.43 0.78
N PHE A 48 1.89 -31.49 1.26
CA PHE A 48 2.71 -30.31 1.48
C PHE A 48 2.92 -29.50 0.20
N ASP A 49 2.47 -28.25 0.20
CA ASP A 49 2.77 -27.29 -0.87
C ASP A 49 4.09 -26.56 -0.57
N GLU A 50 5.20 -27.17 -0.97
CA GLU A 50 6.53 -26.59 -0.81
C GLU A 50 6.75 -25.35 -1.71
N ALA A 51 6.06 -25.28 -2.86
CA ALA A 51 6.17 -24.15 -3.77
C ALA A 51 5.65 -22.86 -3.12
N ALA A 52 4.56 -22.94 -2.35
CA ALA A 52 4.06 -21.80 -1.56
C ALA A 52 5.08 -21.28 -0.54
N LYS A 53 5.75 -22.18 0.20
CA LYS A 53 6.84 -21.80 1.13
C LYS A 53 8.00 -21.13 0.38
N ASN A 54 8.45 -21.73 -0.71
CA ASN A 54 9.61 -21.25 -1.47
C ASN A 54 9.33 -19.88 -2.10
N LEU A 55 8.13 -19.68 -2.65
CA LEU A 55 7.72 -18.37 -3.16
C LEU A 55 7.73 -17.31 -2.07
N ALA A 56 7.14 -17.61 -0.90
CA ALA A 56 7.16 -16.68 0.23
C ALA A 56 8.59 -16.33 0.68
N LYS A 57 9.47 -17.34 0.77
CA LYS A 57 10.89 -17.14 1.11
C LYS A 57 11.59 -16.22 0.12
N GLU A 58 11.42 -16.47 -1.18
CA GLU A 58 12.02 -15.63 -2.23
C GLU A 58 11.53 -14.18 -2.16
N LEU A 59 10.24 -13.96 -1.89
CA LEU A 59 9.70 -12.60 -1.70
C LEU A 59 10.38 -11.90 -0.53
N LEU A 60 10.49 -12.55 0.63
CA LEU A 60 11.11 -11.98 1.82
C LEU A 60 12.62 -11.74 1.64
N ASP A 61 13.35 -12.72 1.10
CA ASP A 61 14.81 -12.63 0.88
C ASP A 61 15.17 -11.53 -0.11
N ARG A 62 14.48 -11.47 -1.26
CA ARG A 62 14.74 -10.43 -2.27
C ARG A 62 14.38 -9.05 -1.73
N MET A 63 13.25 -8.93 -1.02
CA MET A 63 12.85 -7.68 -0.39
C MET A 63 13.90 -7.20 0.62
N TRP A 64 14.38 -8.10 1.48
CA TRP A 64 15.40 -7.80 2.48
C TRP A 64 16.72 -7.35 1.84
N ASN A 65 17.13 -8.02 0.76
CA ASN A 65 18.38 -7.71 0.08
C ASN A 65 18.35 -6.37 -0.67
N LEU A 66 17.21 -6.01 -1.28
CA LEU A 66 17.13 -4.86 -2.19
C LEU A 66 16.64 -3.57 -1.53
N TYR A 67 15.82 -3.65 -0.48
CA TYR A 67 15.02 -2.50 -0.04
C TYR A 67 15.26 -2.03 1.40
N ARG A 68 16.26 -2.57 2.10
CA ARG A 68 16.68 -2.03 3.41
C ARG A 68 17.26 -0.62 3.26
N ASP A 69 16.97 0.22 4.24
CA ASP A 69 17.55 1.55 4.40
C ASP A 69 17.74 1.90 5.89
N ASP A 70 18.00 3.17 6.19
CA ASP A 70 18.35 3.65 7.53
C ASP A 70 17.18 3.61 8.55
N LYS A 71 15.94 3.42 8.10
CA LYS A 71 14.74 3.42 8.97
C LYS A 71 13.96 2.11 8.92
N GLY A 72 14.40 1.13 8.13
CA GLY A 72 13.73 -0.15 7.95
C GLY A 72 13.82 -0.59 6.51
N LEU A 73 12.68 -0.76 5.84
CA LEU A 73 12.61 -1.09 4.42
C LEU A 73 11.70 -0.12 3.67
N SER A 74 12.11 0.30 2.48
CA SER A 74 11.30 1.12 1.59
C SER A 74 11.66 0.86 0.12
N ALA A 75 10.67 0.97 -0.77
CA ALA A 75 10.86 0.94 -2.22
C ALA A 75 10.42 2.29 -2.82
N PRO A 76 10.99 2.72 -3.96
CA PRO A 76 10.56 3.94 -4.64
C PRO A 76 9.12 3.80 -5.16
N GLU A 77 8.28 4.81 -4.91
CA GLU A 77 6.88 4.86 -5.32
C GLU A 77 6.58 6.21 -5.97
N LYS A 78 6.18 6.20 -7.25
CA LYS A 78 5.73 7.40 -7.97
C LYS A 78 4.28 7.72 -7.68
N ARG A 79 3.99 8.97 -7.33
CA ARG A 79 2.67 9.45 -6.93
C ARG A 79 2.09 10.43 -7.93
N GLY A 80 1.80 9.95 -9.13
CA GLY A 80 1.16 10.76 -10.18
C GLY A 80 -0.21 11.32 -9.76
N ASP A 81 -0.83 10.70 -8.76
CA ASP A 81 -2.05 11.16 -8.12
C ASP A 81 -1.86 12.45 -7.29
N TYR A 82 -0.65 12.80 -6.87
CA TYR A 82 -0.41 13.95 -6.00
C TYR A 82 -0.62 15.32 -6.67
N LYS A 83 -0.79 15.38 -8.00
CA LYS A 83 -1.33 16.59 -8.64
C LYS A 83 -2.69 17.01 -8.07
N ARG A 84 -3.44 16.06 -7.48
CA ARG A 84 -4.71 16.31 -6.79
C ARG A 84 -4.56 17.17 -5.53
N PHE A 85 -3.36 17.38 -4.99
CA PHE A 85 -3.15 18.41 -3.97
C PHE A 85 -3.57 19.80 -4.48
N PHE A 86 -3.26 20.09 -5.76
CA PHE A 86 -3.43 21.40 -6.38
C PHE A 86 -4.71 21.49 -7.22
N GLU A 87 -5.05 20.41 -7.93
CA GLU A 87 -6.12 20.43 -8.94
C GLU A 87 -7.50 20.06 -8.36
N GLN A 88 -7.53 19.21 -7.33
CA GLN A 88 -8.78 18.61 -6.84
C GLN A 88 -9.63 19.63 -6.11
N GLU A 89 -10.77 19.96 -6.70
CA GLU A 89 -11.83 20.68 -6.01
C GLU A 89 -12.47 19.80 -4.94
N VAL A 90 -12.69 20.36 -3.76
CA VAL A 90 -13.47 19.75 -2.68
C VAL A 90 -14.87 20.32 -2.76
N TYR A 91 -15.86 19.46 -2.96
CA TYR A 91 -17.26 19.89 -3.01
C TYR A 91 -17.67 20.49 -1.66
N ILE A 92 -18.16 21.72 -1.71
CA ILE A 92 -18.79 22.43 -0.60
C ILE A 92 -20.10 23.01 -1.14
N PRO A 93 -21.25 22.81 -0.46
CA PRO A 93 -22.52 23.35 -0.89
C PRO A 93 -22.46 24.88 -1.11
N ALA A 94 -23.14 25.37 -2.14
CA ALA A 94 -23.22 26.81 -2.40
C ALA A 94 -23.83 27.56 -1.20
N GLY A 95 -23.21 28.68 -0.81
CA GLY A 95 -23.61 29.48 0.34
C GLY A 95 -23.11 28.96 1.69
N TRP A 96 -22.60 27.73 1.78
CA TRP A 96 -22.00 27.23 3.01
C TRP A 96 -20.59 27.81 3.21
N THR A 97 -20.28 28.21 4.44
CA THR A 97 -18.96 28.72 4.83
C THR A 97 -18.56 28.23 6.22
N GLY A 98 -17.27 27.97 6.41
CA GLY A 98 -16.70 27.56 7.68
C GLY A 98 -15.20 27.84 7.74
N LYS A 99 -14.56 27.45 8.83
CA LYS A 99 -13.11 27.53 8.99
C LYS A 99 -12.55 26.24 9.54
N MET A 100 -11.36 25.86 9.06
CA MET A 100 -10.52 24.85 9.69
C MET A 100 -9.95 25.38 11.02
N PRO A 101 -9.48 24.51 11.93
CA PRO A 101 -8.89 24.95 13.20
C PRO A 101 -7.69 25.91 13.06
N ASN A 102 -6.93 25.83 11.96
CA ASN A 102 -5.82 26.75 11.63
C ASN A 102 -6.29 28.05 10.94
N GLY A 103 -7.60 28.23 10.71
CA GLY A 103 -8.18 29.43 10.12
C GLY A 103 -8.44 29.38 8.63
N ASP A 104 -8.05 28.31 7.92
CA ASP A 104 -8.32 28.17 6.48
C ASP A 104 -9.83 28.25 6.20
N VAL A 105 -10.22 29.04 5.20
CA VAL A 105 -11.63 29.24 4.85
C VAL A 105 -12.13 28.06 4.04
N ILE A 106 -13.24 27.49 4.47
CA ILE A 106 -13.94 26.41 3.77
C ILE A 106 -15.14 27.03 3.06
N LYS A 107 -15.16 27.00 1.73
CA LYS A 107 -16.23 27.54 0.88
C LYS A 107 -16.27 26.81 -0.47
N SER A 108 -17.32 27.03 -1.27
CA SER A 108 -17.38 26.50 -2.64
C SER A 108 -16.14 26.90 -3.47
N GLY A 109 -15.60 25.95 -4.24
CA GLY A 109 -14.45 26.15 -5.13
C GLY A 109 -13.06 25.94 -4.52
N VAL A 110 -12.96 25.65 -3.21
CA VAL A 110 -11.67 25.36 -2.57
C VAL A 110 -11.05 24.05 -3.09
N LYS A 111 -9.72 24.03 -3.15
CA LYS A 111 -8.94 22.84 -3.49
C LYS A 111 -8.56 22.04 -2.24
N PHE A 112 -8.02 20.84 -2.43
CA PHE A 112 -7.51 20.01 -1.33
C PHE A 112 -6.52 20.77 -0.43
N ILE A 113 -5.58 21.51 -1.04
CA ILE A 113 -4.55 22.27 -0.31
C ILE A 113 -5.07 23.52 0.40
N ASP A 114 -6.15 24.13 -0.09
CA ASP A 114 -6.65 25.41 0.42
C ASP A 114 -7.18 25.31 1.85
N ILE A 115 -7.72 24.14 2.22
CA ILE A 115 -8.21 23.83 3.56
C ILE A 115 -7.21 22.99 4.38
N ARG A 116 -5.96 22.89 3.92
CA ARG A 116 -4.86 22.18 4.58
C ARG A 116 -3.55 22.95 4.44
N SER A 117 -3.59 24.26 4.62
CA SER A 117 -2.47 25.17 4.35
C SER A 117 -1.19 24.83 5.13
N LYS A 118 -1.32 24.08 6.23
CA LYS A 118 -0.19 23.57 7.00
C LYS A 118 0.77 22.67 6.19
N TYR A 119 0.29 22.03 5.12
CA TYR A 119 1.16 21.27 4.21
C TYR A 119 2.24 22.11 3.56
N LYS A 120 2.05 23.44 3.44
CA LYS A 120 3.07 24.33 2.88
C LYS A 120 4.32 24.45 3.75
N GLN A 121 4.26 24.00 5.01
CA GLN A 121 5.42 23.91 5.91
C GLN A 121 5.98 22.49 6.01
N ASP A 122 5.44 21.53 5.27
CA ASP A 122 6.00 20.18 5.21
C ASP A 122 7.40 20.21 4.57
N PRO A 123 8.40 19.49 5.12
CA PRO A 123 9.74 19.44 4.54
C PRO A 123 9.78 19.03 3.07
N ASP A 124 8.84 18.19 2.63
CA ASP A 124 8.76 17.71 1.25
C ASP A 124 7.87 18.60 0.36
N TRP A 125 7.33 19.72 0.86
CA TRP A 125 6.46 20.61 0.09
C TRP A 125 7.13 21.08 -1.20
N GLN A 126 8.39 21.51 -1.15
CA GLN A 126 9.09 22.00 -2.33
C GLN A 126 9.36 20.90 -3.36
N LYS A 127 9.62 19.68 -2.90
CA LYS A 127 9.75 18.51 -3.77
C LYS A 127 8.45 18.24 -4.53
N LEU A 128 7.31 18.28 -3.84
CA LEU A 128 6.00 18.13 -4.45
C LEU A 128 5.69 19.25 -5.46
N VAL A 129 5.91 20.51 -5.09
CA VAL A 129 5.66 21.67 -5.96
C VAL A 129 6.54 21.62 -7.22
N SER A 130 7.81 21.25 -7.07
CA SER A 130 8.75 21.17 -8.19
C SER A 130 8.31 20.10 -9.21
N ALA A 131 7.95 18.91 -8.74
CA ALA A 131 7.44 17.84 -9.61
C ALA A 131 6.13 18.26 -10.31
N TYR A 132 5.20 18.88 -9.58
CA TYR A 132 3.94 19.36 -10.17
C TYR A 132 4.17 20.40 -11.28
N ASN A 133 5.01 21.40 -11.03
CA ASN A 133 5.32 22.44 -12.02
C ASN A 133 6.06 21.88 -13.25
N ALA A 134 6.83 20.81 -13.08
CA ALA A 134 7.49 20.10 -14.18
C ALA A 134 6.55 19.14 -14.94
N GLY A 135 5.32 18.91 -14.46
CA GLY A 135 4.40 17.93 -15.03
C GLY A 135 4.81 16.47 -14.74
N GLU A 136 5.60 16.25 -13.69
CA GLU A 136 6.16 14.95 -13.31
C GLU A 136 5.46 14.36 -12.09
N ALA A 137 5.51 13.03 -11.96
CA ALA A 137 5.05 12.34 -10.75
C ALA A 137 6.14 12.41 -9.67
N PRO A 138 5.88 12.99 -8.48
CA PRO A 138 6.85 12.97 -7.39
C PRO A 138 7.08 11.54 -6.90
N GLU A 139 8.32 11.22 -6.56
CA GLU A 139 8.73 9.88 -6.08
C GLU A 139 9.06 9.90 -4.59
N PHE A 140 8.63 8.88 -3.85
CA PHE A 140 8.87 8.75 -2.41
C PHE A 140 9.37 7.37 -2.03
N ARG A 141 10.06 7.32 -0.89
CA ARG A 141 10.41 6.09 -0.18
C ARG A 141 9.75 6.15 1.19
N TYR A 142 8.59 5.51 1.31
CA TYR A 142 7.77 5.60 2.51
C TYR A 142 8.04 4.46 3.51
N HIS A 143 8.06 4.81 4.79
CA HIS A 143 8.10 3.88 5.93
C HIS A 143 6.73 3.80 6.59
N ARG A 144 5.73 3.30 5.85
CA ARG A 144 4.38 3.12 6.41
C ARG A 144 4.44 2.15 7.58
N PHE A 145 3.92 2.56 8.74
CA PHE A 145 4.01 1.77 9.96
C PHE A 145 3.50 0.33 9.79
N TRP A 146 2.29 0.17 9.23
CA TRP A 146 1.70 -1.16 9.00
C TRP A 146 2.56 -2.02 8.07
N ALA A 147 3.18 -1.43 7.04
CA ALA A 147 4.03 -2.17 6.12
C ALA A 147 5.30 -2.67 6.82
N GLN A 148 5.92 -1.84 7.68
CA GLN A 148 7.07 -2.28 8.47
C GLN A 148 6.69 -3.42 9.43
N CYS A 149 5.50 -3.34 10.05
CA CYS A 149 4.97 -4.43 10.88
C CYS A 149 4.75 -5.71 10.08
N ASP A 150 4.11 -5.66 8.91
CA ASP A 150 3.89 -6.84 8.07
C ASP A 150 5.22 -7.48 7.64
N ILE A 151 6.21 -6.67 7.27
CA ILE A 151 7.55 -7.16 6.92
C ILE A 151 8.18 -7.90 8.11
N ALA A 152 8.13 -7.33 9.30
CA ALA A 152 8.68 -7.95 10.49
C ALA A 152 7.93 -9.26 10.85
N ILE A 153 6.60 -9.22 10.84
CA ILE A 153 5.73 -10.36 11.18
C ILE A 153 5.92 -11.49 10.17
N ALA A 154 6.01 -11.21 8.87
CA ALA A 154 6.18 -12.22 7.85
C ALA A 154 7.53 -12.96 7.98
N ASN A 155 8.61 -12.23 8.24
CA ASN A 155 9.92 -12.83 8.52
C ASN A 155 9.89 -13.69 9.79
N ALA A 156 9.29 -13.18 10.88
CA ALA A 156 9.13 -13.95 12.11
C ALA A 156 8.23 -15.18 11.94
N THR A 157 7.20 -15.08 11.11
CA THR A 157 6.28 -16.19 10.80
C THR A 157 7.01 -17.32 10.09
N TYR A 158 7.95 -17.01 9.18
CA TYR A 158 8.79 -18.03 8.57
C TYR A 158 9.52 -18.85 9.62
N GLU A 159 10.17 -18.19 10.59
CA GLU A 159 10.89 -18.84 11.69
C GLU A 159 9.96 -19.69 12.57
N ILE A 160 8.81 -19.14 12.97
CA ILE A 160 7.84 -19.85 13.82
C ILE A 160 7.37 -21.16 13.18
N LEU A 161 7.12 -21.15 11.87
CA LEU A 161 6.52 -22.28 11.16
C LEU A 161 7.56 -23.28 10.62
N PHE A 162 8.78 -22.81 10.30
CA PHE A 162 9.77 -23.59 9.56
C PHE A 162 11.21 -23.55 10.12
N GLY A 163 11.50 -22.78 11.18
CA GLY A 163 12.86 -22.61 11.72
C GLY A 163 13.44 -23.83 12.44
N ASN A 164 12.58 -24.71 12.96
CA ASN A 164 12.97 -25.93 13.68
C ASN A 164 12.80 -27.22 12.85
N GLN A 165 12.86 -27.13 11.52
CA GLN A 165 12.69 -28.28 10.61
C GLN A 165 13.98 -28.65 9.90
#